data_AF-A0A660XF23-F1
#
_entry.id   AF-A0A660XF23-F1
#
_cell.length_a   1.000
_cell.length_b   1.000
_cell.length_c   1.000
_cell.angle_alpha   90.00
_cell.angle_beta   90.00
_cell.angle_gamma   90.00
#
_symmetry.space_group_name_H-M   'P 1'
#
loop_
_entity.id
_entity.type
_entity.pdbx_description
1 polymer ?
#
loop_
_entity_poly.entity_id
_entity_poly.type
_entity_poly.pdbx_seq_one_letter_code
_entity_poly.pdbx_strand_id
1 'polypeptide(L)'
;MTKPSHNLMAYNSQICVDDKFKFIVATDVTSSGCDKQELYKMALQTREVIDNPDLIITADKGYSSAIEIKKCIDDNINTVVPLVRTGQELKNKGKFTKDMFIYDKDKDAYVCPNNKLVSRTSSLNQSYARTMYLYRSSQTDCNACPIRDKCLGEKTKQKQTQRWEHQELLDNYNAKMQTDESKAIIKKRSSIVEHPFGTIKRSLGWDHFLVRSKKKVAGENALIMFTYNFKRLLNLIGIALFRKLMIAVKDGDLSNIRGEIALYIASFRLYMVKIISNIFMVQFRQNNCPNLVGIRKL
;
A
#
# COMPACT_ATOMS: atom_id res chain seq x y z
N MET A 1 29.79 -17.59 -13.04
CA MET A 1 29.16 -16.46 -13.76
C MET A 1 28.56 -15.49 -12.75
N THR A 2 29.26 -14.39 -12.48
CA THR A 2 28.78 -13.24 -11.72
C THR A 2 27.77 -12.50 -12.60
N LYS A 3 26.48 -12.52 -12.24
CA LYS A 3 25.43 -11.81 -12.98
C LYS A 3 25.59 -10.29 -12.77
N PRO A 4 25.53 -9.47 -13.83
CA PRO A 4 25.32 -8.04 -13.65
C PRO A 4 23.92 -7.83 -13.07
N SER A 5 23.84 -7.11 -11.96
CA SER A 5 22.60 -6.45 -11.55
C SER A 5 22.15 -5.54 -12.70
N HIS A 6 20.84 -5.44 -12.95
CA HIS A 6 20.15 -4.27 -13.55
C HIS A 6 19.20 -4.46 -14.73
N ASN A 7 19.05 -5.63 -15.37
CA ASN A 7 17.96 -5.83 -16.33
C ASN A 7 17.09 -7.03 -15.95
N LEU A 8 16.12 -6.80 -15.06
CA LEU A 8 15.00 -7.73 -14.90
C LEU A 8 14.18 -7.64 -16.19
N MET A 9 14.22 -8.67 -17.05
CA MET A 9 13.34 -8.77 -18.23
C MET A 9 11.92 -9.13 -17.78
N ALA A 10 11.31 -8.29 -16.96
CA ALA A 10 9.97 -8.50 -16.45
C ALA A 10 9.22 -7.17 -16.38
N TYR A 11 7.94 -7.23 -16.72
CA TYR A 11 6.99 -6.15 -16.54
C TYR A 11 6.19 -6.41 -15.29
N ASN A 12 5.99 -5.37 -14.49
CA ASN A 12 5.20 -5.40 -13.28
C ASN A 12 3.93 -4.57 -13.48
N SER A 13 2.78 -5.21 -13.33
CA SER A 13 1.47 -4.58 -13.48
C SER A 13 1.05 -3.97 -12.15
N GLN A 14 0.67 -2.69 -12.20
CA GLN A 14 0.21 -1.89 -11.08
C GLN A 14 -1.29 -1.63 -11.26
N ILE A 15 -2.09 -1.84 -10.23
CA ILE A 15 -3.53 -1.57 -10.27
C ILE A 15 -4.00 -0.86 -9.00
N CYS A 16 -4.92 0.09 -9.16
CA CYS A 16 -5.74 0.62 -8.08
C CYS A 16 -7.15 0.09 -8.23
N VAL A 17 -7.76 -0.31 -7.11
CA VAL A 17 -9.03 -1.04 -7.09
C VAL A 17 -9.96 -0.41 -6.05
N ASP A 18 -11.21 -0.19 -6.42
CA ASP A 18 -12.22 0.33 -5.49
C ASP A 18 -12.61 -0.74 -4.44
N ASP A 19 -12.92 -0.32 -3.23
CA ASP A 19 -13.19 -1.23 -2.12
C ASP A 19 -14.60 -1.84 -2.15
N LYS A 20 -15.57 -1.14 -2.75
CA LYS A 20 -17.01 -1.45 -2.67
C LYS A 20 -17.47 -2.45 -3.72
N PHE A 21 -17.05 -2.26 -4.96
CA PHE A 21 -17.45 -3.03 -6.13
C PHE A 21 -16.28 -3.78 -6.78
N LYS A 22 -15.05 -3.48 -6.39
CA LYS A 22 -13.81 -4.14 -6.88
C LYS A 22 -13.51 -3.90 -8.36
N PHE A 23 -13.92 -2.78 -8.91
CA PHE A 23 -13.46 -2.26 -10.20
C PHE A 23 -12.04 -1.74 -10.09
N ILE A 24 -11.29 -1.96 -11.15
CA ILE A 24 -9.96 -1.40 -11.37
C ILE A 24 -10.14 0.03 -11.88
N VAL A 25 -9.67 1.01 -11.13
CA VAL A 25 -9.86 2.44 -11.41
C VAL A 25 -8.65 3.06 -12.12
N ALA A 26 -7.46 2.54 -11.86
CA ALA A 26 -6.24 2.94 -12.55
C ALA A 26 -5.33 1.73 -12.74
N THR A 27 -4.52 1.74 -13.80
CA THR A 27 -3.53 0.70 -14.07
C THR A 27 -2.33 1.23 -14.82
N ASP A 28 -1.15 0.68 -14.54
CA ASP A 28 0.08 0.99 -15.25
C ASP A 28 1.02 -0.22 -15.31
N VAL A 29 2.07 -0.12 -16.13
CA VAL A 29 3.11 -1.13 -16.24
C VAL A 29 4.48 -0.51 -16.04
N THR A 30 5.27 -1.07 -15.13
CA THR A 30 6.65 -0.68 -14.87
C THR A 30 7.63 -1.81 -15.22
N SER A 31 8.85 -1.46 -15.62
CA SER A 31 9.98 -2.40 -15.75
C SER A 31 10.88 -2.39 -14.51
N SER A 32 10.51 -1.61 -13.48
CA SER A 32 11.19 -1.62 -12.19
C SER A 32 10.89 -2.93 -11.46
N GLY A 33 11.94 -3.56 -10.93
CA GLY A 33 11.79 -4.74 -10.07
C GLY A 33 11.28 -4.44 -8.66
N CYS A 34 11.00 -3.17 -8.32
CA CYS A 34 10.45 -2.79 -7.02
C CYS A 34 9.35 -1.73 -7.14
N ASP A 35 8.36 -1.80 -6.25
CA ASP A 35 7.18 -0.93 -6.24
C ASP A 35 7.40 0.41 -5.50
N LYS A 36 8.59 0.65 -4.96
CA LYS A 36 8.89 1.81 -4.10
C LYS A 36 8.72 3.18 -4.77
N GLN A 37 8.52 3.23 -6.09
CA GLN A 37 8.40 4.45 -6.88
C GLN A 37 7.05 4.56 -7.60
N GLU A 38 6.11 3.65 -7.34
CA GLU A 38 4.86 3.57 -8.10
C GLU A 38 3.66 4.17 -7.32
N LEU A 39 3.80 4.45 -6.03
CA LEU A 39 2.71 4.93 -5.18
C LEU A 39 2.11 6.25 -5.67
N TYR A 40 2.94 7.30 -5.84
CA TYR A 40 2.44 8.63 -6.18
C TYR A 40 1.79 8.65 -7.56
N LYS A 41 2.41 7.98 -8.53
CA LYS A 41 1.89 7.88 -9.89
C LYS A 41 0.51 7.24 -9.93
N MET A 42 0.37 6.07 -9.30
CA MET A 42 -0.90 5.34 -9.24
C MET A 42 -1.96 6.13 -8.47
N ALA A 43 -1.54 6.84 -7.42
CA ALA A 43 -2.42 7.70 -6.64
C ALA A 43 -2.98 8.87 -7.45
N LEU A 44 -2.12 9.55 -8.22
CA LEU A 44 -2.50 10.65 -9.10
C LEU A 44 -3.52 10.20 -10.16
N GLN A 45 -3.21 9.11 -10.86
CA GLN A 45 -4.12 8.52 -11.87
C GLN A 45 -5.48 8.13 -11.27
N THR A 46 -5.49 7.65 -10.02
CA THR A 46 -6.74 7.30 -9.33
C THR A 46 -7.56 8.56 -9.02
N ARG A 47 -6.92 9.63 -8.55
CA ARG A 47 -7.58 10.91 -8.26
C ARG A 47 -8.16 11.57 -9.52
N GLU A 48 -7.49 11.44 -10.66
CA GLU A 48 -7.98 11.97 -11.95
C GLU A 48 -9.27 11.30 -12.42
N VAL A 49 -9.48 10.03 -12.04
CA VAL A 49 -10.67 9.24 -12.42
C VAL A 49 -11.79 9.33 -11.37
N ILE A 50 -11.43 9.45 -10.09
CA ILE A 50 -12.36 9.41 -8.97
C ILE A 50 -12.55 10.80 -8.38
N ASP A 51 -13.72 11.38 -8.64
CA ASP A 51 -14.17 12.61 -7.98
C ASP A 51 -14.73 12.29 -6.59
N ASN A 52 -13.82 12.11 -5.62
CA ASN A 52 -14.16 11.96 -4.22
C ASN A 52 -13.13 12.71 -3.33
N PRO A 53 -13.55 13.77 -2.61
CA PRO A 53 -12.64 14.52 -1.74
C PRO A 53 -12.11 13.69 -0.56
N ASP A 54 -12.85 12.66 -0.13
CA ASP A 54 -12.49 11.78 0.98
C ASP A 54 -11.74 10.51 0.51
N LEU A 55 -11.17 10.53 -0.70
CA LEU A 55 -10.46 9.39 -1.27
C LEU A 55 -9.23 9.02 -0.41
N ILE A 56 -9.23 7.79 0.12
CA ILE A 56 -8.08 7.22 0.83
C ILE A 56 -7.42 6.16 -0.03
N ILE A 57 -6.12 6.33 -0.27
CA ILE A 57 -5.32 5.39 -1.08
C ILE A 57 -4.45 4.54 -0.15
N THR A 58 -4.61 3.23 -0.22
CA THR A 58 -3.83 2.29 0.59
C THR A 58 -3.04 1.32 -0.29
N ALA A 59 -1.83 0.98 0.14
CA ALA A 59 -0.91 0.14 -0.61
C ALA A 59 -0.10 -0.79 0.31
N ASP A 60 0.53 -1.79 -0.31
CA ASP A 60 1.43 -2.72 0.36
C ASP A 60 2.63 -2.01 0.98
N LYS A 61 3.26 -2.67 1.96
CA LYS A 61 4.53 -2.20 2.54
C LYS A 61 5.64 -2.04 1.48
N GLY A 62 5.54 -2.77 0.36
CA GLY A 62 6.46 -2.65 -0.79
C GLY A 62 6.47 -1.26 -1.43
N TYR A 63 5.36 -0.51 -1.33
CA TYR A 63 5.20 0.84 -1.86
C TYR A 63 5.69 1.94 -0.91
N SER A 64 6.15 1.58 0.29
CA SER A 64 6.59 2.55 1.30
C SER A 64 7.89 3.25 0.87
N SER A 65 7.77 4.48 0.40
CA SER A 65 8.89 5.38 0.12
C SER A 65 8.60 6.78 0.67
N ALA A 66 9.55 7.33 1.42
CA ALA A 66 9.39 8.67 2.01
C ALA A 66 9.20 9.78 0.96
N ILE A 67 9.82 9.64 -0.22
CA ILE A 67 9.69 10.62 -1.31
C ILE A 67 8.29 10.56 -1.90
N GLU A 68 7.79 9.36 -2.16
CA GLU A 68 6.46 9.16 -2.74
C GLU A 68 5.36 9.60 -1.77
N ILE A 69 5.53 9.31 -0.47
CA ILE A 69 4.62 9.79 0.57
C ILE A 69 4.64 11.31 0.66
N LYS A 70 5.82 11.94 0.61
CA LYS A 70 5.91 13.40 0.57
C LYS A 70 5.19 13.98 -0.64
N LYS A 71 5.44 13.46 -1.85
CA LYS A 71 4.72 13.92 -3.06
C LYS A 71 3.21 13.79 -2.91
N CYS A 72 2.72 12.67 -2.36
CA CYS A 72 1.30 12.51 -2.07
C CYS A 72 0.78 13.58 -1.12
N ILE A 73 1.52 13.89 -0.05
CA ILE A 73 1.13 14.93 0.93
C ILE A 73 1.17 16.33 0.31
N ASP A 74 2.20 16.65 -0.47
CA ASP A 74 2.33 17.94 -1.16
C ASP A 74 1.11 18.17 -2.09
N ASP A 75 0.61 17.11 -2.72
CA ASP A 75 -0.55 17.11 -3.61
C ASP A 75 -1.90 16.90 -2.87
N ASN A 76 -1.94 16.92 -1.53
CA ASN A 76 -3.14 16.67 -0.72
C ASN A 76 -3.82 15.32 -0.98
N ILE A 77 -3.05 14.29 -1.35
CA ILE A 77 -3.52 12.92 -1.52
C ILE A 77 -3.43 12.18 -0.18
N ASN A 78 -4.59 11.79 0.34
CA ASN A 78 -4.67 11.05 1.60
C ASN A 78 -4.25 9.57 1.39
N THR A 79 -3.07 9.21 1.91
CA THR A 79 -2.55 7.83 1.83
C THR A 79 -2.46 7.13 3.18
N VAL A 80 -2.62 5.80 3.16
CA VAL A 80 -2.43 4.88 4.29
C VAL A 80 -1.56 3.70 3.85
N VAL A 81 -0.24 3.84 4.01
CA VAL A 81 0.76 2.85 3.59
C VAL A 81 1.66 2.47 4.77
N PRO A 82 1.77 1.18 5.14
CA PRO A 82 2.63 0.76 6.23
C PRO A 82 4.11 1.09 5.97
N LEU A 83 4.73 1.83 6.88
CA LEU A 83 6.14 2.18 6.77
C LEU A 83 7.07 0.99 7.06
N VAL A 84 8.20 0.94 6.36
CA VAL A 84 9.24 -0.05 6.62
C VAL A 84 9.92 0.27 7.96
N ARG A 85 9.71 -0.60 8.95
CA ARG A 85 10.47 -0.55 10.21
C ARG A 85 11.93 -0.92 9.95
N THR A 86 12.82 0.05 10.11
CA THR A 86 14.27 -0.14 10.05
C THR A 86 14.81 -0.45 11.44
N GLY A 87 15.77 -1.37 11.56
CA GLY A 87 16.44 -1.65 12.83
C GLY A 87 15.90 -2.82 13.64
N GLN A 88 14.97 -3.62 13.10
CA GLN A 88 14.51 -4.84 13.77
C GLN A 88 15.68 -5.81 14.09
N GLU A 89 16.65 -5.93 13.19
CA GLU A 89 17.85 -6.73 13.43
C GLU A 89 18.71 -6.20 14.58
N LEU A 90 18.82 -4.88 14.72
CA LEU A 90 19.53 -4.26 15.84
C LEU A 90 18.80 -4.53 17.15
N LYS A 91 17.47 -4.41 17.14
CA LYS A 91 16.62 -4.72 18.29
C LYS A 91 16.74 -6.19 18.71
N ASN A 92 16.76 -7.12 17.76
CA ASN A 92 16.96 -8.55 18.02
C ASN A 92 18.34 -8.83 18.62
N LYS A 93 19.36 -8.02 18.31
CA LYS A 93 20.70 -8.07 18.90
C LYS A 93 20.81 -7.29 20.22
N GLY A 94 19.70 -6.80 20.78
CA GLY A 94 19.69 -6.01 22.02
C GLY A 94 20.35 -4.63 21.89
N LYS A 95 20.56 -4.14 20.66
CA LYS A 95 21.18 -2.84 20.40
C LYS A 95 20.13 -1.72 20.29
N PHE A 96 20.56 -0.50 20.60
CA PHE A 96 19.71 0.67 20.49
C PHE A 96 19.42 1.02 19.02
N THR A 97 18.14 1.15 18.73
CA THR A 97 17.58 1.58 17.44
C THR A 97 17.33 3.10 17.43
N LYS A 98 16.93 3.65 16.28
CA LYS A 98 16.79 5.11 16.08
C LYS A 98 15.72 5.73 16.99
N ASP A 99 14.69 4.97 17.36
CA ASP A 99 13.62 5.33 18.30
C ASP A 99 14.11 5.65 19.71
N MET A 100 15.28 5.16 20.11
CA MET A 100 15.89 5.49 21.40
C MET A 100 16.60 6.86 21.40
N PHE A 101 16.68 7.54 20.25
CA PHE A 101 17.30 8.85 20.10
C PHE A 101 16.22 9.89 19.82
N ILE A 102 15.95 10.75 20.79
CA ILE A 102 14.89 11.76 20.71
C ILE A 102 15.44 13.00 20.04
N TYR A 103 14.74 13.52 19.05
CA TYR A 103 15.13 14.76 18.37
C TYR A 103 14.62 15.98 19.14
N ASP A 104 15.53 16.88 19.52
CA ASP A 104 15.24 18.17 20.13
C ASP A 104 15.27 19.24 19.03
N LYS A 105 14.10 19.84 18.75
CA LYS A 105 13.90 20.82 17.67
C LYS A 105 14.57 22.16 17.99
N ASP A 106 14.62 22.55 19.26
CA ASP A 106 15.16 23.84 19.69
C ASP A 106 16.68 23.84 19.60
N LYS A 107 17.32 22.69 19.88
CA LYS A 107 18.78 22.54 19.85
C LYS A 107 19.34 22.01 18.53
N ASP A 108 18.49 21.68 17.56
CA ASP A 108 18.86 20.96 16.32
C ASP A 108 19.84 19.80 16.60
N ALA A 109 19.44 18.91 17.52
CA ALA A 109 20.27 17.81 18.01
C ALA A 109 19.43 16.60 18.42
N TYR A 110 20.03 15.41 18.41
CA TYR A 110 19.43 14.26 19.06
C TYR A 110 19.96 14.09 20.48
N VAL A 111 19.09 13.74 21.40
CA VAL A 111 19.43 13.31 22.76
C VAL A 111 19.57 11.79 22.76
N CYS A 112 20.75 11.29 23.13
CA CYS A 112 20.97 9.85 23.24
C CYS A 112 20.44 9.29 24.57
N PRO A 113 20.32 7.96 24.73
CA PRO A 113 19.87 7.34 25.99
C PRO A 113 20.74 7.64 27.21
N ASN A 114 21.97 8.12 27.02
CA ASN A 114 22.87 8.57 28.08
C ASN A 114 22.79 10.11 28.30
N ASN A 115 21.73 10.77 27.83
CA ASN A 115 21.50 12.21 27.94
C ASN A 115 22.60 13.11 27.34
N LYS A 116 23.40 12.59 26.40
CA LYS A 116 24.38 13.37 25.64
C LYS A 116 23.81 13.81 24.30
N LEU A 117 24.24 14.98 23.84
CA LEU A 117 23.82 15.53 22.56
C LEU A 117 24.58 14.90 21.39
N VAL A 118 23.84 14.67 20.31
CA VAL A 118 24.34 14.25 19.00
C VAL A 118 23.99 15.39 18.05
N SER A 119 24.91 16.33 17.90
CA SER A 119 24.67 17.60 17.22
C SER A 119 24.82 17.49 15.70
N ARG A 120 24.14 18.38 14.99
CA ARG A 120 24.25 18.49 13.54
C ARG A 120 25.67 18.84 13.10
N THR A 121 26.14 18.19 12.05
CA THR A 121 27.40 18.49 11.37
C THR A 121 27.10 19.31 10.10
N SER A 122 28.08 20.09 9.63
CA SER A 122 28.00 20.77 8.32
C SER A 122 27.93 19.82 7.12
N SER A 123 28.27 18.54 7.32
CA SER A 123 28.18 17.52 6.28
C SER A 123 26.73 17.15 5.98
N LEU A 124 26.38 17.23 4.70
CA LEU A 124 25.13 16.71 4.15
C LEU A 124 25.42 15.56 3.20
N ASN A 125 24.49 14.61 3.14
CA ASN A 125 24.52 13.53 2.17
C ASN A 125 23.31 13.69 1.26
N GLN A 126 23.57 13.92 -0.02
CA GLN A 126 22.53 13.98 -1.04
C GLN A 126 22.45 12.61 -1.70
N SER A 127 21.39 11.87 -1.39
CA SER A 127 21.24 10.49 -1.86
C SER A 127 19.79 10.23 -2.23
N TYR A 128 19.56 9.58 -3.38
CA TYR A 128 18.24 9.22 -3.88
C TYR A 128 17.23 10.39 -3.84
N ALA A 129 17.63 11.60 -4.24
CA ALA A 129 16.79 12.81 -4.18
C ALA A 129 16.31 13.21 -2.77
N ARG A 130 17.11 12.93 -1.74
CA ARG A 130 16.91 13.40 -0.36
C ARG A 130 18.12 14.18 0.12
N THR A 131 17.88 15.29 0.82
CA THR A 131 18.91 15.97 1.60
C THR A 131 18.94 15.40 3.02
N MET A 132 19.99 14.62 3.33
CA MET A 132 20.18 14.04 4.65
C MET A 132 21.19 14.84 5.45
N TYR A 133 20.75 15.45 6.55
CA TYR A 133 21.64 16.10 7.51
C TYR A 133 22.27 15.06 8.43
N LEU A 134 23.59 15.17 8.61
CA LEU A 134 24.36 14.25 9.44
C LEU A 134 24.49 14.79 10.86
N TYR A 135 24.26 13.92 11.84
CA TYR A 135 24.41 14.21 13.26
C TYR A 135 25.46 13.29 13.85
N ARG A 136 26.36 13.84 14.66
CA ARG A 136 27.47 13.11 15.27
C ARG A 136 27.59 13.46 16.75
N SER A 137 27.85 12.45 17.56
CA SER A 137 28.22 12.64 18.96
C SER A 137 29.72 12.87 19.09
N SER A 138 30.18 13.43 20.21
CA SER A 138 31.62 13.44 20.51
C SER A 138 32.18 12.02 20.67
N GLN A 139 33.40 11.80 20.17
CA GLN A 139 34.14 10.54 20.38
C GLN A 139 34.52 10.36 21.85
N THR A 140 34.89 11.45 22.54
CA THR A 140 35.28 11.39 23.96
C THR A 140 34.10 10.94 24.83
N ASP A 141 32.93 11.52 24.60
CA ASP A 141 31.69 11.13 25.30
C ASP A 141 31.30 9.67 25.01
N CYS A 142 31.53 9.17 23.79
CA CYS A 142 31.21 7.78 23.43
C CYS A 142 32.21 6.76 23.98
N ASN A 143 33.49 7.12 24.06
CA ASN A 143 34.54 6.23 24.57
C ASN A 143 34.40 6.01 26.08
N ALA A 144 33.98 7.03 26.83
CA ALA A 144 33.73 6.94 28.27
C ALA A 144 32.29 6.48 28.63
N CYS A 145 31.49 6.07 27.64
CA CYS A 145 30.05 5.82 27.84
C CYS A 145 29.77 4.42 28.42
N PRO A 146 29.01 4.28 29.53
CA PRO A 146 28.71 2.98 30.15
C PRO A 146 27.79 2.10 29.30
N ILE A 147 27.04 2.68 28.36
CA ILE A 147 26.10 1.97 27.49
C ILE A 147 26.63 1.79 26.06
N ARG A 148 27.96 1.94 25.87
CA ARG A 148 28.62 1.91 24.55
C ARG A 148 28.32 0.63 23.77
N ASP A 149 28.38 -0.54 24.42
CA ASP A 149 28.25 -1.84 23.74
C ASP A 149 26.85 -2.08 23.15
N LYS A 150 25.83 -1.52 23.79
CA LYS A 150 24.45 -1.52 23.30
C LYS A 150 24.22 -0.47 22.21
N CYS A 151 25.03 0.58 22.16
CA CYS A 151 24.85 1.74 21.27
C CYS A 151 25.65 1.63 19.95
N LEU A 152 26.89 1.15 20.00
CA LEU A 152 27.86 1.16 18.91
C LEU A 152 28.29 -0.27 18.50
N GLY A 153 28.84 -0.40 17.30
CA GLY A 153 29.61 -1.58 16.91
C GLY A 153 31.04 -1.48 17.44
N GLU A 154 31.75 -2.60 17.55
CA GLU A 154 33.13 -2.65 18.05
C GLU A 154 34.05 -1.67 17.32
N LYS A 155 33.96 -1.62 15.99
CA LYS A 155 34.78 -0.76 15.12
C LYS A 155 34.29 0.69 15.02
N THR A 156 33.14 1.02 15.62
CA THR A 156 32.52 2.35 15.50
C THR A 156 32.97 3.25 16.65
N LYS A 157 33.60 4.39 16.32
CA LYS A 157 34.19 5.31 17.31
C LYS A 157 33.20 6.30 17.93
N GLN A 158 32.11 6.60 17.25
CA GLN A 158 31.11 7.60 17.68
C GLN A 158 29.74 7.29 17.08
N LYS A 159 28.68 7.75 17.72
CA LYS A 159 27.33 7.64 17.16
C LYS A 159 27.19 8.59 15.98
N GLN A 160 26.67 8.06 14.88
CA GLN A 160 26.28 8.83 13.71
C GLN A 160 24.83 8.48 13.36
N THR A 161 24.03 9.50 13.07
CA THR A 161 22.66 9.33 12.59
C THR A 161 22.36 10.36 11.53
N GLN A 162 21.41 10.06 10.65
CA GLN A 162 20.99 10.96 9.59
C GLN A 162 19.50 11.32 9.77
N ARG A 163 19.20 12.61 9.60
CA ARG A 163 17.83 13.13 9.57
C ARG A 163 17.54 13.67 8.18
N TRP A 164 16.42 13.26 7.60
CA TRP A 164 15.96 13.85 6.35
C TRP A 164 15.41 15.24 6.61
N GLU A 165 15.58 16.17 5.68
CA GLU A 165 15.05 17.54 5.79
C GLU A 165 13.52 17.56 6.08
N HIS A 166 12.77 16.58 5.56
CA HIS A 166 11.32 16.43 5.79
C HIS A 166 10.98 15.29 6.77
N GLN A 167 11.86 15.00 7.73
CA GLN A 167 11.63 13.91 8.69
C GLN A 167 10.37 14.12 9.53
N GLU A 168 10.02 15.36 9.88
CA GLU A 168 8.82 15.70 10.66
C GLU A 168 7.53 15.23 9.96
N LEU A 169 7.47 15.31 8.62
CA LEU A 169 6.37 14.78 7.83
C LEU A 169 6.21 13.26 7.98
N LEU A 170 7.32 12.52 8.01
CA LEU A 170 7.29 11.08 8.24
C LEU A 170 6.93 10.73 9.69
N ASP A 171 7.36 11.54 10.65
CA ASP A 171 7.05 11.34 12.07
C ASP A 171 5.52 11.49 12.28
N ASN A 172 4.91 12.54 11.70
CA ASN A 172 3.46 12.73 11.68
C ASN A 172 2.73 11.61 10.94
N TYR A 173 3.26 11.17 9.79
CA TYR A 173 2.68 10.05 9.05
C TYR A 173 2.75 8.74 9.84
N ASN A 174 3.84 8.48 10.55
CA ASN A 174 3.96 7.33 11.46
C ASN A 174 2.92 7.36 12.57
N ALA A 175 2.69 8.54 13.18
CA ALA A 175 1.66 8.73 14.20
C ALA A 175 0.26 8.44 13.63
N LYS A 176 -0.05 8.95 12.44
CA LYS A 176 -1.28 8.62 11.70
C LYS A 176 -1.43 7.11 11.48
N MET A 177 -0.35 6.39 11.15
CA MET A 177 -0.40 4.93 10.97
C MET A 177 -0.67 4.15 12.26
N GLN A 178 -0.52 4.76 13.45
CA GLN A 178 -0.86 4.12 14.73
C GLN A 178 -2.34 4.26 15.11
N THR A 179 -3.12 5.08 14.39
CA THR A 179 -4.57 5.22 14.65
C THR A 179 -5.32 3.94 14.30
N ASP A 180 -6.43 3.69 14.98
CA ASP A 180 -7.22 2.48 14.74
C ASP A 180 -7.91 2.49 13.38
N GLU A 181 -8.24 3.67 12.87
CA GLU A 181 -8.73 3.87 11.51
C GLU A 181 -7.71 3.38 10.46
N SER A 182 -6.45 3.83 10.55
CA SER A 182 -5.39 3.39 9.65
C SER A 182 -5.17 1.88 9.73
N LYS A 183 -5.18 1.30 10.94
CA LYS A 183 -5.06 -0.16 11.13
C LYS A 183 -6.22 -0.91 10.47
N ALA A 184 -7.44 -0.41 10.60
CA ALA A 184 -8.63 -1.02 10.00
C ALA A 184 -8.55 -1.00 8.47
N ILE A 185 -8.08 0.10 7.87
CA ILE A 185 -7.86 0.23 6.42
C ILE A 185 -6.80 -0.77 5.95
N ILE A 186 -5.65 -0.83 6.63
CA ILE A 186 -4.55 -1.75 6.29
C ILE A 186 -5.02 -3.20 6.35
N LYS A 187 -5.88 -3.56 7.32
CA LYS A 187 -6.42 -4.92 7.46
C LYS A 187 -7.32 -5.33 6.29
N LYS A 188 -8.07 -4.38 5.71
CA LYS A 188 -8.97 -4.63 4.57
C LYS A 188 -8.22 -4.69 3.24
N ARG A 189 -7.07 -4.04 3.14
CA ARG A 189 -6.32 -3.82 1.89
C ARG A 189 -6.08 -5.08 1.05
N SER A 190 -5.61 -6.18 1.64
CA SER A 190 -5.27 -7.39 0.87
C SER A 190 -6.48 -7.91 0.08
N SER A 191 -7.64 -7.99 0.74
CA SER A 191 -8.91 -8.43 0.14
C SER A 191 -9.41 -7.56 -1.02
N ILE A 192 -8.95 -6.31 -1.11
CA ILE A 192 -9.37 -5.40 -2.19
C ILE A 192 -8.68 -5.79 -3.49
N VAL A 193 -7.35 -5.91 -3.48
CA VAL A 193 -6.55 -6.10 -4.70
C VAL A 193 -6.37 -7.57 -5.08
N GLU A 194 -6.41 -8.48 -4.10
CA GLU A 194 -6.25 -9.92 -4.35
C GLU A 194 -7.41 -10.51 -5.17
N HIS A 195 -8.62 -9.95 -5.02
CA HIS A 195 -9.79 -10.44 -5.77
C HIS A 195 -9.67 -10.21 -7.29
N PRO A 196 -9.38 -8.99 -7.79
CA PRO A 196 -9.09 -8.77 -9.21
C PRO A 196 -7.93 -9.61 -9.71
N PHE A 197 -6.79 -9.61 -9.00
CA PHE A 197 -5.62 -10.41 -9.43
C PHE A 197 -5.91 -11.90 -9.48
N GLY A 198 -6.62 -12.44 -8.49
CA GLY A 198 -7.03 -13.84 -8.47
C GLY A 198 -7.93 -14.18 -9.65
N THR A 199 -8.91 -13.33 -9.94
CA THR A 199 -9.83 -13.52 -11.08
C THR A 199 -9.08 -13.46 -12.40
N ILE A 200 -8.23 -12.46 -12.59
CA ILE A 200 -7.47 -12.29 -13.84
C ILE A 200 -6.52 -13.47 -14.05
N LYS A 201 -5.75 -13.85 -13.03
CA LYS A 201 -4.75 -14.91 -13.17
C LYS A 201 -5.36 -16.31 -13.24
N ARG A 202 -6.39 -16.60 -12.44
CA ARG A 202 -6.94 -17.96 -12.31
C ARG A 202 -8.15 -18.21 -13.20
N SER A 203 -9.03 -17.22 -13.36
CA SER A 203 -10.26 -17.39 -14.15
C SER A 203 -10.13 -16.92 -15.59
N LEU A 204 -9.33 -15.87 -15.85
CA LEU A 204 -9.03 -15.43 -17.23
C LEU A 204 -7.76 -16.10 -17.80
N GLY A 205 -7.01 -16.82 -16.96
CA GLY A 205 -5.82 -17.56 -17.38
C GLY A 205 -4.62 -16.66 -17.72
N TRP A 206 -4.56 -15.45 -17.18
CA TRP A 206 -3.43 -14.56 -17.43
C TRP A 206 -2.21 -14.90 -16.57
N ASP A 207 -1.13 -15.25 -17.24
CA ASP A 207 0.12 -15.71 -16.65
C ASP A 207 1.34 -14.91 -17.14
N HIS A 208 1.34 -14.45 -18.40
CA HIS A 208 2.40 -13.62 -18.97
C HIS A 208 1.89 -12.63 -20.03
N PHE A 209 2.73 -11.66 -20.40
CA PHE A 209 2.44 -10.74 -21.50
C PHE A 209 2.88 -11.34 -22.83
N LEU A 210 2.05 -11.17 -23.86
CA LEU A 210 2.29 -11.68 -25.22
C LEU A 210 3.15 -10.73 -26.05
N VAL A 211 3.11 -9.43 -25.74
CA VAL A 211 3.86 -8.40 -26.49
C VAL A 211 5.09 -7.91 -25.74
N ARG A 212 6.00 -7.27 -26.47
CA ARG A 212 7.21 -6.63 -25.93
C ARG A 212 7.16 -5.13 -26.19
N SER A 213 7.92 -4.36 -25.42
CA SER A 213 7.91 -2.89 -25.31
C SER A 213 6.84 -2.35 -24.37
N LYS A 214 7.22 -1.34 -23.56
CA LYS A 214 6.36 -0.76 -22.52
C LYS A 214 5.00 -0.29 -23.07
N LYS A 215 4.99 0.36 -24.24
CA LYS A 215 3.75 0.87 -24.87
C LYS A 215 2.79 -0.26 -25.24
N LYS A 216 3.28 -1.31 -25.90
CA LYS A 216 2.44 -2.44 -26.30
C LYS A 216 1.93 -3.20 -25.08
N VAL A 217 2.80 -3.44 -24.10
CA VAL A 217 2.46 -4.15 -22.86
C VAL A 217 1.45 -3.37 -22.03
N ALA A 218 1.58 -2.04 -21.95
CA ALA A 218 0.57 -1.19 -21.30
C ALA A 218 -0.81 -1.33 -21.99
N GLY A 219 -0.85 -1.42 -23.32
CA GLY A 219 -2.08 -1.67 -24.07
C GLY A 219 -2.69 -3.06 -23.78
N GLU A 220 -1.87 -4.11 -23.78
CA GLU A 220 -2.30 -5.46 -23.40
C GLU A 220 -2.83 -5.50 -21.96
N ASN A 221 -2.11 -4.89 -21.02
CA ASN A 221 -2.52 -4.77 -19.63
C ASN A 221 -3.86 -4.03 -19.49
N ALA A 222 -4.04 -2.91 -20.19
CA ALA A 222 -5.29 -2.16 -20.18
C ALA A 222 -6.48 -2.99 -20.69
N LEU A 223 -6.28 -3.78 -21.75
CA LEU A 223 -7.31 -4.69 -22.26
C LEU A 223 -7.69 -5.76 -21.22
N ILE A 224 -6.71 -6.36 -20.54
CA ILE A 224 -6.96 -7.34 -19.48
C ILE A 224 -7.77 -6.72 -18.33
N MET A 225 -7.38 -5.53 -17.85
CA MET A 225 -8.09 -4.84 -16.78
C MET A 225 -9.51 -4.43 -17.22
N PHE A 226 -9.67 -4.01 -18.47
CA PHE A 226 -10.98 -3.73 -19.05
C PHE A 226 -11.86 -4.97 -19.10
N THR A 227 -11.35 -6.12 -19.55
CA THR A 227 -12.10 -7.38 -19.57
C THR A 227 -12.58 -7.77 -18.17
N TYR A 228 -11.73 -7.63 -17.15
CA TYR A 228 -12.13 -7.87 -15.77
C TYR A 228 -13.25 -6.90 -15.33
N ASN A 229 -13.08 -5.60 -15.55
CA ASN A 229 -14.08 -4.60 -15.18
C ASN A 229 -15.41 -4.84 -15.91
N PHE A 230 -15.37 -5.16 -17.20
CA PHE A 230 -16.56 -5.42 -18.00
C PHE A 230 -17.32 -6.65 -17.48
N LYS A 231 -16.61 -7.75 -17.22
CA LYS A 231 -17.20 -8.95 -16.60
C LYS A 231 -17.78 -8.64 -15.22
N ARG A 232 -17.07 -7.83 -14.42
CA ARG A 232 -17.53 -7.42 -13.09
C ARG A 232 -18.80 -6.58 -13.15
N LEU A 233 -18.88 -5.65 -14.09
CA LEU A 233 -20.05 -4.82 -14.33
C LEU A 233 -21.26 -5.68 -14.71
N LEU A 234 -21.12 -6.56 -15.71
CA LEU A 234 -22.19 -7.45 -16.13
C LEU A 234 -22.69 -8.36 -15.01
N ASN A 235 -21.80 -8.87 -14.16
CA ASN A 235 -22.18 -9.67 -13.00
C ASN A 235 -22.90 -8.85 -11.91
N LEU A 236 -22.62 -7.54 -11.82
CA LEU A 236 -23.19 -6.67 -10.79
C LEU A 236 -24.60 -6.18 -11.16
N ILE A 237 -24.83 -5.83 -12.43
CA ILE A 237 -26.10 -5.22 -12.88
C ILE A 237 -26.91 -6.10 -13.83
N GLY A 238 -26.33 -7.18 -14.36
CA GLY A 238 -26.96 -8.04 -15.36
C GLY A 238 -27.05 -7.40 -16.75
N ILE A 239 -27.33 -8.23 -17.76
CA ILE A 239 -27.35 -7.79 -19.16
C ILE A 239 -28.50 -6.82 -19.48
N ALA A 240 -29.65 -6.98 -18.81
CA ALA A 240 -30.82 -6.14 -19.05
C ALA A 240 -30.56 -4.68 -18.62
N LEU A 241 -30.01 -4.48 -17.43
CA LEU A 241 -29.71 -3.16 -16.92
C LEU A 241 -28.49 -2.54 -17.62
N PHE A 242 -27.52 -3.38 -18.02
CA PHE A 242 -26.42 -2.93 -18.87
C PHE A 242 -26.88 -2.36 -20.22
N ARG A 243 -27.87 -2.97 -20.87
CA ARG A 243 -28.45 -2.42 -22.13
C ARG A 243 -29.06 -1.04 -21.91
N LYS A 244 -29.81 -0.86 -20.82
CA LYS A 244 -30.36 0.45 -20.45
C LYS A 244 -29.26 1.47 -20.17
N LEU A 245 -28.19 1.06 -19.47
CA LEU A 245 -27.02 1.90 -19.24
C LEU A 245 -26.36 2.35 -20.56
N MET A 246 -26.23 1.46 -21.54
CA MET A 246 -25.65 1.82 -22.85
C MET A 246 -26.50 2.83 -23.61
N ILE A 247 -27.83 2.74 -23.51
CA ILE A 247 -28.76 3.72 -24.10
C ILE A 247 -28.60 5.07 -23.38
N ALA A 248 -28.64 5.06 -22.05
CA ALA A 248 -28.44 6.27 -21.23
C ALA A 248 -27.09 6.96 -21.50
N VAL A 249 -26.00 6.20 -21.65
CA VAL A 249 -24.68 6.75 -22.01
C VAL A 249 -24.70 7.38 -23.40
N LYS A 250 -25.37 6.75 -24.37
CA LYS A 250 -25.52 7.30 -25.74
C LYS A 250 -26.31 8.60 -25.74
N ASP A 251 -27.35 8.68 -24.92
CA ASP A 251 -28.26 9.83 -24.85
C ASP A 251 -27.73 10.94 -23.91
N GLY A 252 -26.66 10.67 -23.16
CA GLY A 252 -26.03 11.63 -22.24
C GLY A 252 -26.77 11.83 -20.90
N ASP A 253 -27.89 11.15 -20.67
CA ASP A 253 -28.67 11.23 -19.43
C ASP A 253 -28.48 9.99 -18.56
N LEU A 254 -27.69 10.14 -17.48
CA LEU A 254 -27.42 9.09 -16.51
C LEU A 254 -28.34 9.14 -15.28
N SER A 255 -29.22 10.13 -15.19
CA SER A 255 -29.96 10.45 -13.95
C SER A 255 -30.90 9.32 -13.55
N ASN A 256 -31.71 8.86 -14.51
CA ASN A 256 -32.70 7.81 -14.29
C ASN A 256 -32.06 6.43 -14.07
N ILE A 257 -31.02 6.09 -14.82
CA ILE A 257 -30.39 4.77 -14.74
C ILE A 257 -29.58 4.59 -13.46
N ARG A 258 -29.02 5.66 -12.89
CA ARG A 258 -28.29 5.62 -11.61
C ARG A 258 -29.17 5.12 -10.47
N GLY A 259 -30.40 5.62 -10.37
CA GLY A 259 -31.37 5.19 -9.36
C GLY A 259 -31.76 3.72 -9.54
N GLU A 260 -32.02 3.30 -10.78
CA GLU A 260 -32.37 1.91 -11.09
C GLU A 260 -31.22 0.94 -10.73
N ILE A 261 -29.97 1.28 -11.10
CA ILE A 261 -28.78 0.50 -10.73
C ILE A 261 -28.62 0.42 -9.21
N ALA A 262 -28.79 1.53 -8.49
CA ALA A 262 -28.68 1.55 -7.04
C ALA A 262 -29.72 0.62 -6.37
N LEU A 263 -30.98 0.69 -6.82
CA LEU A 263 -32.07 -0.16 -6.35
C LEU A 263 -31.84 -1.64 -6.69
N TYR A 264 -31.35 -1.93 -7.88
CA TYR A 264 -31.04 -3.31 -8.30
C TYR A 264 -29.93 -3.92 -7.42
N ILE A 265 -28.84 -3.18 -7.19
CA ILE A 265 -27.74 -3.64 -6.34
C ILE A 265 -28.22 -3.83 -4.89
N ALA A 266 -29.06 -2.93 -4.38
CA ALA A 266 -29.61 -3.02 -3.02
C ALA A 266 -30.54 -4.24 -2.86
N SER A 267 -31.46 -4.45 -3.80
CA SER A 267 -32.39 -5.58 -3.78
C SER A 267 -31.67 -6.92 -3.94
N PHE A 268 -30.68 -7.00 -4.82
CA PHE A 268 -29.85 -8.21 -4.97
C PHE A 268 -29.10 -8.56 -3.68
N ARG A 269 -28.54 -7.55 -2.98
CA ARG A 269 -27.89 -7.77 -1.67
C ARG A 269 -28.87 -8.29 -0.62
N LEU A 270 -30.07 -7.71 -0.53
CA LEU A 270 -31.11 -8.18 0.40
C LEU A 270 -31.53 -9.62 0.10
N TYR A 271 -31.70 -9.95 -1.17
CA TYR A 271 -32.05 -11.31 -1.60
C TYR A 271 -30.96 -12.31 -1.26
N MET A 272 -29.68 -11.96 -1.51
CA MET A 272 -28.54 -12.80 -1.13
C MET A 272 -28.41 -12.99 0.38
N VAL A 273 -28.63 -11.94 1.19
CA VAL A 273 -28.66 -12.07 2.66
C VAL A 273 -29.80 -13.00 3.10
N LYS A 274 -30.98 -12.91 2.48
CA LYS A 274 -32.12 -13.80 2.75
C LYS A 274 -31.83 -15.25 2.36
N ILE A 275 -31.17 -15.48 1.22
CA ILE A 275 -30.73 -16.81 0.81
C ILE A 275 -29.69 -17.38 1.77
N ILE A 276 -28.66 -16.60 2.11
CA ILE A 276 -27.59 -17.04 3.01
C ILE A 276 -28.17 -17.35 4.40
N SER A 277 -29.02 -16.48 4.96
CA SER A 277 -29.70 -16.74 6.24
C SER A 277 -30.59 -17.97 6.19
N ASN A 278 -31.29 -18.23 5.09
CA ASN A 278 -32.05 -19.46 4.90
C ASN A 278 -31.15 -20.70 4.78
N ILE A 279 -30.01 -20.62 4.07
CA ILE A 279 -29.05 -21.73 3.98
C ILE A 279 -28.44 -22.02 5.35
N PHE A 280 -28.05 -21.00 6.11
CA PHE A 280 -27.56 -21.16 7.49
C PHE A 280 -28.66 -21.71 8.41
N MET A 281 -29.92 -21.28 8.28
CA MET A 281 -31.04 -21.88 9.03
C MET A 281 -31.28 -23.35 8.66
N VAL A 282 -31.13 -23.73 7.39
CA VAL A 282 -31.25 -25.12 6.93
C VAL A 282 -30.09 -25.97 7.46
N GLN A 283 -28.86 -25.45 7.48
CA GLN A 283 -27.71 -26.13 8.10
C GLN A 283 -27.85 -26.26 9.63
N PHE A 284 -28.44 -25.28 10.32
CA PHE A 284 -28.75 -25.41 11.75
C PHE A 284 -29.85 -26.44 12.03
N ARG A 285 -30.83 -26.62 11.13
CA ARG A 285 -31.80 -27.72 11.26
C ARG A 285 -31.19 -29.10 11.03
N GLN A 286 -30.11 -29.21 10.26
CA GLN A 286 -29.43 -30.49 10.00
C GLN A 286 -28.36 -30.85 11.06
N ASN A 287 -27.93 -29.92 11.91
CA ASN A 287 -26.86 -30.12 12.90
C ASN A 287 -27.31 -30.60 14.30
N ASN A 288 -28.55 -31.06 14.46
CA ASN A 288 -29.01 -31.76 15.68
C ASN A 288 -28.82 -33.29 15.59
N CYS A 289 -27.67 -33.75 15.06
CA CYS A 289 -27.19 -35.14 15.19
C CYS A 289 -25.70 -35.11 15.55
N PRO A 290 -25.26 -35.79 16.63
CA PRO A 290 -23.89 -35.72 17.09
C PRO A 290 -22.98 -36.68 16.29
N ASN A 291 -21.68 -36.34 16.28
CA ASN A 291 -20.50 -37.17 15.96
C ASN A 291 -19.95 -37.07 14.51
N LEU A 292 -18.87 -36.29 14.31
CA LEU A 292 -17.51 -36.78 14.03
C LEU A 292 -16.58 -35.73 13.36
N VAL A 293 -15.31 -35.82 13.75
CA VAL A 293 -14.14 -34.98 13.40
C VAL A 293 -13.49 -35.46 12.09
N GLY A 294 -12.87 -34.57 11.30
CA GLY A 294 -12.01 -34.96 10.17
C GLY A 294 -11.15 -33.82 9.59
N ILE A 295 -9.83 -34.07 9.49
CA ILE A 295 -8.71 -33.14 9.27
C ILE A 295 -8.51 -32.78 7.78
N ARG A 296 -8.00 -31.57 7.50
CA ARG A 296 -7.66 -31.03 6.16
C ARG A 296 -6.17 -31.22 5.80
N LYS A 297 -5.88 -31.55 4.53
CA LYS A 297 -4.61 -31.35 3.78
C LYS A 297 -4.91 -31.51 2.28
N LEU A 298 -4.45 -30.72 1.30
CA LEU A 298 -3.63 -29.50 1.22
C LEU A 298 -4.48 -28.33 0.71
#